data_AF-A0A257Q9U6-F1
#
_entry.id   AF-A0A257Q9U6-F1
#
_cell.length_a   1.000
_cell.length_b   1.000
_cell.length_c   1.000
_cell.angle_alpha   90.00
_cell.angle_beta   90.00
_cell.angle_gamma   90.00
#
_symmetry.space_group_name_H-M   'P 1'
#
loop_
_entity.id
_entity.type
_entity.pdbx_description
1 polymer ?
#
loop_
_entity_poly.entity_id
_entity_poly.type
_entity_poly.pdbx_seq_one_letter_code
_entity_poly.pdbx_strand_id
1 'polypeptide(L)' 'LLQFLVEAIVLSSFGGLIGIVLALVGSFAIASALSVPFIFNAQIVLIAFLFSAAVGVIFGYFPARKAARLDPIEALRHE' A
#
# COMPACT_ATOMS: atom_id res chain seq x y z
N LEU A 1 -14.23 4.82 12.25
CA LEU A 1 -12.80 4.47 12.49
C LEU A 1 -12.42 3.14 11.88
N LEU A 2 -12.98 2.04 12.40
CA LEU A 2 -12.62 0.69 11.94
C LEU A 2 -12.89 0.49 10.44
N GLN A 3 -14.00 1.02 9.91
CA GLN A 3 -14.30 0.97 8.46
C GLN A 3 -13.19 1.60 7.61
N PHE A 4 -12.83 2.86 7.86
CA PHE A 4 -11.76 3.55 7.12
C PHE A 4 -10.39 2.88 7.29
N LEU A 5 -10.11 2.34 8.49
CA LEU A 5 -8.88 1.60 8.74
C LEU A 5 -8.85 0.30 7.94
N VAL A 6 -9.94 -0.47 7.94
CA VAL A 6 -10.08 -1.71 7.17
C VAL A 6 -9.96 -1.42 5.68
N GLU A 7 -10.62 -0.38 5.17
CA GLU A 7 -10.56 0.03 3.77
C GLU A 7 -9.14 0.42 3.35
N ALA A 8 -8.42 1.18 4.19
CA ALA A 8 -7.03 1.51 3.92
C ALA A 8 -6.10 0.28 3.95
N ILE A 9 -6.31 -0.66 4.88
CA ILE A 9 -5.53 -1.91 4.95
C ILE A 9 -5.80 -2.78 3.72
N VAL A 10 -7.07 -2.92 3.30
CA VAL A 10 -7.44 -3.71 2.11
C VAL A 10 -6.84 -3.08 0.85
N LEU A 11 -7.01 -1.76 0.66
CA LEU A 11 -6.48 -1.05 -0.51
C LEU A 11 -4.95 -1.11 -0.59
N SER A 12 -4.25 -0.92 0.54
CA SER A 12 -2.79 -1.02 0.59
C SER A 12 -2.28 -2.44 0.38
N SER A 13 -2.98 -3.45 0.90
CA SER A 13 -2.62 -4.86 0.67
C SER A 13 -2.79 -5.23 -0.81
N PHE A 14 -3.90 -4.83 -1.44
CA PHE A 14 -4.12 -5.04 -2.88
C PHE A 14 -3.10 -4.29 -3.74
N GLY A 15 -2.83 -3.02 -3.41
CA GLY A 15 -1.81 -2.22 -4.08
C GLY A 15 -0.42 -2.84 -3.97
N GLY A 16 -0.04 -3.35 -2.79
CA GLY A 16 1.21 -4.05 -2.57
C GLY A 16 1.32 -5.34 -3.38
N LEU A 17 0.25 -6.13 -3.45
CA LEU A 17 0.21 -7.37 -4.24
C LEU A 17 0.39 -7.07 -5.75
N ILE A 18 -0.35 -6.08 -6.27
CA ILE A 18 -0.25 -5.65 -7.66
C ILE A 18 1.15 -5.10 -7.94
N GLY A 19 1.72 -4.31 -7.02
CA GLY A 19 3.08 -3.78 -7.13
C GLY A 19 4.14 -4.87 -7.23
N ILE A 20 4.03 -5.95 -6.44
CA ILE A 20 4.93 -7.11 -6.52
C ILE A 20 4.83 -7.78 -7.89
N VAL A 21 3.61 -8.04 -8.38
CA VAL A 21 3.41 -8.68 -9.68
C VAL A 21 4.02 -7.82 -10.80
N LEU A 22 3.76 -6.51 -10.79
CA LEU A 22 4.33 -5.57 -11.76
C LEU A 22 5.85 -5.51 -11.67
N ALA A 23 6.43 -5.50 -10.46
CA ALA A 23 7.87 -5.50 -10.28
C ALA A 23 8.52 -6.77 -10.84
N LEU A 24 7.96 -7.95 -10.56
CA LEU A 24 8.48 -9.23 -11.06
C LEU A 24 8.37 -9.32 -12.59
N VAL A 25 7.22 -8.98 -13.16
CA VAL A 25 7.01 -9.00 -14.61
C VAL A 25 7.92 -7.97 -15.29
N GLY A 26 8.00 -6.76 -14.76
CA GLY A 26 8.86 -5.70 -15.29
C GLY A 26 10.35 -6.07 -15.23
N SER A 27 10.82 -6.59 -14.09
CA SER A 27 12.21 -7.03 -13.95
C SER A 27 12.53 -8.22 -14.85
N PHE A 28 11.60 -9.18 -15.02
CA PHE A 28 11.76 -10.27 -15.97
C PHE A 28 11.85 -9.77 -17.42
N ALA A 29 10.93 -8.88 -17.83
CA ALA A 29 10.92 -8.31 -19.17
C ALA A 29 12.22 -7.53 -19.45
N ILE A 30 12.66 -6.68 -18.53
CA ILE A 30 13.91 -5.92 -18.66
C ILE A 30 15.13 -6.85 -18.69
N ALA A 31 15.19 -7.86 -17.81
CA ALA A 31 16.29 -8.81 -17.80
C ALA A 31 16.39 -9.60 -19.11
N SER A 32 15.25 -10.01 -19.67
CA SER A 32 15.18 -10.68 -20.97
C SER A 32 15.63 -9.76 -22.12
N ALA A 33 15.23 -8.49 -22.10
CA ALA A 33 15.62 -7.51 -23.12
C ALA A 33 17.12 -7.17 -23.07
N LEU A 34 17.70 -7.11 -21.87
CA LEU A 34 19.11 -6.78 -21.65
C LEU A 34 20.03 -8.02 -21.62
N SER A 35 19.48 -9.24 -21.77
CA SER A 35 20.22 -10.51 -21.68
C SER A 35 21.04 -10.65 -20.39
N VAL A 36 20.57 -10.06 -19.30
CA VAL A 36 21.21 -10.13 -17.97
C VAL A 36 20.51 -11.16 -17.09
N PRO A 37 21.23 -11.84 -16.18
CA PRO A 37 20.62 -12.82 -15.31
C PRO A 37 19.61 -12.17 -14.37
N PHE A 38 18.37 -12.66 -14.42
CA PHE A 38 17.33 -12.29 -13.45
C PHE A 38 17.58 -13.02 -12.13
N ILE A 39 17.96 -12.28 -11.09
CA ILE A 39 18.18 -12.83 -9.74
C ILE A 39 16.96 -12.51 -8.88
N PHE A 40 16.18 -13.55 -8.56
CA PHE A 40 15.08 -13.42 -7.63
C PHE A 40 15.59 -13.44 -6.19
N ASN A 41 15.41 -12.33 -5.46
CA ASN A 41 15.75 -12.24 -4.04
C ASN A 41 14.49 -12.07 -3.19
N ALA A 42 14.11 -13.13 -2.48
CA ALA A 42 12.93 -13.16 -1.63
C ALA A 42 12.98 -12.14 -0.48
N GLN A 43 14.18 -11.81 0.05
CA GLN A 43 14.33 -10.80 1.10
C GLN A 43 13.97 -9.40 0.59
N ILE A 44 14.39 -9.06 -0.64
CA ILE A 44 14.05 -7.76 -1.25
C ILE A 44 12.54 -7.65 -1.47
N VAL A 45 11.91 -8.72 -1.99
CA VAL A 45 10.45 -8.76 -2.18
C VAL A 45 9.72 -8.60 -0.85
N LEU A 46 10.18 -9.28 0.21
CA LEU A 46 9.59 -9.18 1.54
C LEU A 46 9.73 -7.76 2.14
N ILE A 47 10.91 -7.15 2.02
CA ILE A 47 11.15 -5.77 2.49
C ILE A 47 10.27 -4.78 1.72
N ALA A 48 10.17 -4.92 0.39
CA ALA A 48 9.32 -4.06 -0.43
C ALA A 48 7.83 -4.20 -0.06
N PHE A 49 7.36 -5.43 0.20
CA PHE A 49 6.00 -5.69 0.67
C PHE A 49 5.73 -5.04 2.03
N LEU A 50 6.63 -5.27 3.00
CA LEU A 50 6.52 -4.67 4.35
C LEU A 50 6.53 -3.15 4.30
N PHE A 51 7.36 -2.56 3.43
CA PHE A 51 7.41 -1.13 3.24
C PHE A 51 6.08 -0.59 2.66
N SER A 52 5.54 -1.25 1.62
CA SER A 52 4.23 -0.90 1.05
C SER A 52 3.10 -0.99 2.08
N ALA A 53 3.06 -2.08 2.87
CA ALA A 53 2.11 -2.27 3.95
C ALA A 53 2.26 -1.19 5.04
N ALA A 54 3.49 -0.86 5.45
CA ALA A 54 3.75 0.18 6.44
C ALA A 54 3.29 1.56 5.96
N VAL A 55 3.59 1.93 4.71
CA VAL A 55 3.10 3.17 4.08
C VAL A 55 1.57 3.18 4.07
N GLY A 56 0.93 2.10 3.63
CA GLY A 56 -0.53 1.96 3.62
C GLY A 56 -1.18 2.11 4.99
N VAL A 57 -0.60 1.50 6.02
CA VAL A 57 -1.09 1.61 7.40
C VAL A 57 -0.88 3.02 7.95
N ILE A 58 0.28 3.64 7.75
CA ILE A 58 0.56 5.00 8.24
C ILE A 58 -0.40 6.01 7.58
N PHE A 59 -0.50 5.99 6.25
CA PHE A 59 -1.37 6.89 5.50
C PHE A 59 -2.86 6.55 5.61
N GLY A 60 -3.24 5.34 6.04
CA GLY A 60 -4.62 4.98 6.35
C GLY A 60 -5.04 5.38 7.77
N TYR A 61 -4.17 5.13 8.75
CA TYR A 61 -4.44 5.36 10.15
C TYR A 61 -4.47 6.85 10.50
N PHE A 62 -3.53 7.65 9.98
CA PHE A 62 -3.43 9.07 10.29
C PHE A 62 -4.69 9.87 9.89
N PRO A 63 -5.23 9.77 8.66
CA PRO A 63 -6.48 10.44 8.29
C PRO A 63 -7.70 9.83 8.97
N ALA A 64 -7.76 8.50 9.15
CA ALA A 64 -8.88 7.88 9.86
C ALA A 64 -8.98 8.36 11.31
N ARG A 65 -7.84 8.52 12.00
CA ARG A 65 -7.77 9.07 13.35
C ARG A 65 -8.20 10.53 13.39
N LYS A 66 -7.87 11.33 12.36
CA LYS A 66 -8.30 12.72 12.24
C LYS A 66 -9.82 12.82 12.01
N ALA A 67 -10.36 12.03 11.08
CA ALA A 67 -11.80 11.97 10.77
C ALA A 67 -12.65 11.60 11.99
N ALA A 68 -12.16 10.72 12.84
CA ALA A 68 -12.87 10.24 14.02
C ALA A 68 -12.89 11.18 15.23
N ARG A 69 -12.03 12.20 15.21
CA ARG A 69 -11.97 13.25 16.23
C ARG A 69 -12.71 14.52 15.81
N LEU A 70 -13.29 14.55 14.62
CA LEU A 70 -14.20 15.63 14.25
C LEU A 70 -15.50 15.49 15.06
N ASP A 71 -15.88 16.60 15.70
CA ASP A 71 -17.10 16.66 16.48
C ASP A 71 -18.31 16.49 15.54
N PRO A 72 -19.21 15.51 15.79
CA PRO A 72 -20.35 15.24 14.90
C PRO A 72 -21.30 16.44 14.75
N ILE A 73 -21.25 17.40 15.68
CA ILE A 73 -22.00 18.65 15.65
C ILE A 73 -21.41 19.64 14.60
N GLU A 74 -20.09 19.64 14.38
CA GLU A 74 -19.43 20.47 13.35
C GLU A 74 -19.61 19.91 11.93
N ALA A 75 -19.70 18.58 11.79
CA ALA A 75 -19.89 17.90 10.51
C ALA A 75 -21.29 18.15 9.90
N LEU A 76 -22.31 18.36 10.74
CA LEU A 76 -23.69 18.67 10.31
C LEU A 76 -23.94 20.16 10.05
N ARG A 77 -23.06 21.05 10.52
CA ARG A 77 -23.24 22.51 10.41
C ARG A 77 -22.61 23.11 9.15
N HIS A 78 -22.00 22.27 8.31
CA HIS A 78 -21.39 22.63 7.03
C HIS A 78 -22.18 22.09 5.83
N GLU A 79 -23.47 21.78 5.99
CA GLU A 79 -24.38 21.86 4.84
C GLU A 79 -24.54 23.32 4.38
#